data_AF-A0A0Q4Y3S5-F1
#
_entry.id   AF-A0A0Q4Y3S5-F1
#
_cell.length_a   1.000
_cell.length_b   1.000
_cell.length_c   1.000
_cell.angle_alpha   90.00
_cell.angle_beta   90.00
_cell.angle_gamma   90.00
#
_symmetry.space_group_name_H-M   'P 1'
#
loop_
_entity.id
_entity.type
_entity.pdbx_description
1 polymer ?
#
loop_
_entity_poly.entity_id
_entity_poly.type
_entity_poly.pdbx_seq_one_letter_code
_entity_poly.pdbx_strand_id
1 'polypeptide(L)'
;MHESASPTAPRRRLRGPLAALLCCALMALAACGGGSDDNAAPAPGAGGGTGGGTGGGSTGTGLVVDANPLRATVVPDTARSVTQTVPLAGGSIVATGADGALYTLTVPADALLAPTDITVTPLASLSVADLPANAAYGVQLGPDGARFSNFVTLTITPPPGTSAPIDQQIPIGWAGEQNVVALASLDKTSREVHLKLLHFSGYALLLARNGTNATLEPARHRLGGDAEARLTSATAERLLQERQRQLAGQPATDLETVLGDLMRQYDEEVLKPRLAAAGSSCAAGRLAVQTLLGRTRQRQLMGLPDDALSDAATFGTVLGQASDACTREEYALCRDQHIITRMLPYYLGLSRQAQLLGLAGSASTPDPAWLQNAEAATANCLNFELQVDSQMVLSTGADVDAHTVRENVSARVPMPFNLGIAFFASGGSYVSGTTGPAPLNSVRYEVAYPHVCASVNSTAPVNAGVMGMLGFTAKSGGVAQRAEVQDFYLTLPVVPNGFGSSYSVTLSSPRAPSGCDQPATATLPENWVNYAYPTWLNPFADPTLGMAIGDWRIVGGDVMATKEFTTRSEANATEDVTVSTQMVLFHKPAP
;
A
#
# COMPACT_ATOMS: atom_id res chain seq x y z
N MET A 1 39.25 56.90 28.37
CA MET A 1 40.11 56.78 27.17
C MET A 1 41.45 56.24 27.63
N HIS A 2 41.65 54.91 27.56
CA HIS A 2 42.94 54.22 27.76
C HIS A 2 42.86 52.83 27.10
N GLU A 3 43.76 52.62 26.14
CA GLU A 3 44.60 51.43 25.85
C GLU A 3 44.10 49.98 25.99
N SER A 4 44.21 49.23 24.88
CA SER A 4 45.02 47.98 24.70
C SER A 4 44.68 47.37 23.31
N ALA A 5 45.53 47.44 22.27
CA ALA A 5 46.82 46.78 21.97
C ALA A 5 46.71 45.34 21.39
N SER A 6 46.77 45.26 20.03
CA SER A 6 47.50 44.30 19.14
C SER A 6 47.29 42.76 19.24
N PRO A 7 47.75 41.89 18.28
CA PRO A 7 48.34 42.08 16.94
C PRO A 7 47.78 41.15 15.81
N THR A 8 48.18 41.48 14.58
CA THR A 8 48.12 40.73 13.31
C THR A 8 49.01 39.48 13.20
N ALA A 9 48.54 38.41 12.53
CA ALA A 9 49.27 37.56 11.53
C ALA A 9 48.35 36.40 11.01
N PRO A 10 48.73 35.59 9.99
CA PRO A 10 48.83 35.90 8.56
C PRO A 10 47.85 35.07 7.68
N ARG A 11 47.51 35.58 6.49
CA ARG A 11 46.69 34.88 5.48
C ARG A 11 47.45 33.72 4.83
N ARG A 12 47.02 32.48 5.09
CA ARG A 12 47.38 31.29 4.31
C ARG A 12 46.26 30.99 3.30
N ARG A 13 46.58 31.05 2.00
CA ARG A 13 45.74 30.54 0.91
C ARG A 13 45.84 29.01 0.90
N LEU A 14 44.71 28.31 0.98
CA LEU A 14 44.59 26.90 0.65
C LEU A 14 43.53 26.75 -0.44
N ARG A 15 43.98 26.25 -1.60
CA ARG A 15 43.18 25.64 -2.67
C ARG A 15 42.89 24.19 -2.26
N GLY A 16 41.66 23.72 -2.40
CA GLY A 16 41.30 22.30 -2.28
C GLY A 16 39.78 22.08 -2.12
N PRO A 17 39.21 20.96 -2.60
CA PRO A 17 37.98 20.97 -3.39
C PRO A 17 36.70 20.66 -2.61
N LEU A 18 35.60 21.30 -3.06
CA LEU A 18 34.21 21.05 -2.73
C LEU A 18 33.69 19.90 -3.62
N ALA A 19 33.76 18.67 -3.14
CA ALA A 19 33.04 17.52 -3.70
C ALA A 19 33.11 16.34 -2.73
N ALA A 20 32.17 16.27 -1.77
CA ALA A 20 31.71 15.04 -1.10
C ALA A 20 30.87 15.43 0.12
N LEU A 21 29.56 15.23 0.05
CA LEU A 21 28.67 14.78 1.13
C LEU A 21 27.21 15.00 0.71
N LEU A 22 26.73 14.13 -0.17
CA LEU A 22 25.30 13.84 -0.30
C LEU A 22 25.16 12.32 -0.40
N CYS A 23 25.29 11.66 0.74
CA CYS A 23 25.09 10.22 0.87
C CYS A 23 24.04 9.96 1.94
N CYS A 24 23.14 9.04 1.62
CA CYS A 24 22.24 8.29 2.50
C CYS A 24 20.95 8.98 2.99
N ALA A 25 19.95 8.98 2.11
CA ALA A 25 18.53 8.86 2.50
C ALA A 25 17.73 8.17 1.37
N LEU A 26 18.11 6.94 1.02
CA LEU A 26 17.36 6.05 0.14
C LEU A 26 16.76 4.92 1.00
N MET A 27 15.60 5.21 1.59
CA MET A 27 14.70 4.19 2.11
C MET A 27 13.33 4.41 1.46
N ALA A 28 12.99 3.55 0.49
CA ALA A 28 11.62 3.36 0.02
C ALA A 28 11.46 2.06 -0.82
N LEU A 29 10.50 1.23 -0.36
CA LEU A 29 9.53 0.45 -1.13
C LEU A 29 9.92 -0.94 -1.67
N ALA A 30 9.80 -1.93 -0.79
CA ALA A 30 9.05 -3.13 -1.11
C ALA A 30 7.54 -2.84 -0.97
N ALA A 31 6.89 -2.44 -2.07
CA ALA A 31 5.43 -2.48 -2.20
C ALA A 31 5.10 -3.69 -3.06
N CYS A 32 4.49 -4.67 -2.41
CA CYS A 32 4.28 -6.02 -2.90
C CYS A 32 3.42 -6.13 -4.17
N GLY A 33 3.65 -7.23 -4.87
CA GLY A 33 3.05 -7.62 -6.14
C GLY A 33 1.53 -7.72 -6.12
N GLY A 34 0.93 -7.39 -7.27
CA GLY A 34 -0.49 -7.57 -7.51
C GLY A 34 -0.82 -9.05 -7.70
N GLY A 35 -1.78 -9.52 -6.92
CA GLY A 35 -2.53 -10.73 -7.23
C GLY A 35 -3.46 -10.49 -8.42
N SER A 36 -3.57 -11.53 -9.24
CA SER A 36 -4.50 -11.70 -10.34
C SER A 36 -5.94 -11.79 -9.83
N ASP A 37 -6.80 -10.86 -10.25
CA ASP A 37 -8.26 -11.04 -10.21
C ASP A 37 -8.76 -11.17 -11.65
N ASP A 38 -9.16 -12.40 -11.99
CA ASP A 38 -9.95 -12.73 -13.17
C ASP A 38 -11.38 -12.19 -12.99
N ASN A 39 -11.79 -11.27 -13.87
CA ASN A 39 -13.14 -11.17 -14.42
C ASN A 39 -13.23 -10.00 -15.42
N ALA A 40 -12.67 -10.18 -16.61
CA ALA A 40 -13.07 -9.39 -17.77
C ALA A 40 -13.80 -10.33 -18.75
N ALA A 41 -15.13 -10.22 -18.77
CA ALA A 41 -15.96 -10.83 -19.80
C ALA A 41 -15.58 -10.30 -21.20
N PRO A 42 -15.68 -11.13 -22.26
CA PRO A 42 -15.25 -10.74 -23.59
C PRO A 42 -16.27 -9.78 -24.24
N ALA A 43 -15.81 -8.63 -24.70
CA ALA A 43 -16.59 -7.80 -25.62
C ALA A 43 -16.57 -8.44 -27.04
N PRO A 44 -17.67 -8.32 -27.82
CA PRO A 44 -17.90 -9.13 -29.00
C PRO A 44 -17.26 -8.57 -30.26
N GLY A 45 -17.08 -9.46 -31.24
CA GLY A 45 -16.24 -9.27 -32.42
C GLY A 45 -16.74 -8.27 -33.47
N ALA A 46 -15.82 -7.95 -34.37
CA ALA A 46 -16.10 -7.28 -35.62
C ALA A 46 -15.27 -7.90 -36.76
N GLY A 47 -15.97 -8.56 -37.67
CA GLY A 47 -15.78 -8.42 -39.13
C GLY A 47 -14.52 -9.02 -39.76
N GLY A 48 -14.68 -10.22 -40.31
CA GLY A 48 -13.79 -10.72 -41.35
C GLY A 48 -13.85 -9.86 -42.62
N GLY A 49 -12.69 -9.66 -43.23
CA GLY A 49 -12.53 -9.02 -44.53
C GLY A 49 -11.35 -9.62 -45.27
N THR A 50 -11.64 -10.58 -46.14
CA THR A 50 -10.71 -11.14 -47.14
C THR A 50 -10.44 -10.11 -48.23
N GLY A 51 -9.18 -9.75 -48.45
CA GLY A 51 -8.77 -8.89 -49.56
C GLY A 51 -7.29 -9.10 -49.88
N GLY A 52 -7.02 -9.89 -50.93
CA GLY A 52 -5.68 -10.06 -51.49
C GLY A 52 -5.21 -8.81 -52.22
N GLY A 53 -3.97 -8.40 -51.94
CA GLY A 53 -3.29 -7.30 -52.61
C GLY A 53 -1.78 -7.46 -52.50
N THR A 54 -1.17 -8.01 -53.53
CA THR A 54 0.27 -8.02 -53.77
C THR A 54 0.75 -6.60 -54.11
N GLY A 55 1.65 -6.05 -53.29
CA GLY A 55 2.35 -4.80 -53.56
C GLY A 55 3.47 -4.56 -52.54
N GLY A 56 4.72 -4.61 -53.00
CA GLY A 56 5.91 -4.44 -52.17
C GLY A 56 6.06 -3.00 -51.65
N GLY A 57 6.35 -2.90 -50.36
CA GLY A 57 6.70 -1.68 -49.64
C GLY A 57 7.06 -2.05 -48.20
N SER A 58 8.35 -2.12 -47.89
CA SER A 58 8.88 -2.46 -46.57
C SER A 58 8.62 -1.31 -45.59
N THR A 59 7.51 -1.39 -44.86
CA THR A 59 7.22 -0.59 -43.66
C THR A 59 6.81 -1.53 -42.52
N GLY A 60 7.56 -1.45 -41.41
CA GLY A 60 7.42 -2.16 -40.13
C GLY A 60 6.29 -3.16 -39.98
N THR A 61 6.57 -4.44 -40.23
CA THR A 61 5.77 -5.54 -39.68
C THR A 61 6.00 -5.58 -38.17
N GLY A 62 4.98 -5.16 -37.41
CA GLY A 62 4.94 -5.38 -35.96
C GLY A 62 5.15 -6.86 -35.63
N LEU A 63 5.84 -7.14 -34.53
CA LEU A 63 6.16 -8.50 -34.11
C LEU A 63 4.85 -9.25 -33.81
N VAL A 64 4.41 -10.16 -34.71
CA VAL A 64 3.18 -10.96 -34.51
C VAL A 64 3.36 -11.93 -33.33
N VAL A 65 2.72 -11.65 -32.19
CA VAL A 65 2.76 -12.52 -30.99
C VAL A 65 1.99 -13.81 -31.30
N ASP A 66 2.62 -14.97 -31.06
CA ASP A 66 1.95 -16.25 -31.24
C ASP A 66 0.93 -16.49 -30.11
N ALA A 67 -0.29 -16.90 -30.46
CA ALA A 67 -1.33 -17.22 -29.50
C ALA A 67 -1.03 -18.49 -28.67
N ASN A 68 -0.03 -19.29 -29.07
CA ASN A 68 0.40 -20.51 -28.39
C ASN A 68 1.89 -20.46 -27.99
N PRO A 69 2.25 -19.68 -26.95
CA PRO A 69 3.64 -19.55 -26.52
C PRO A 69 4.18 -20.87 -25.94
N LEU A 70 5.51 -21.00 -25.94
CA LEU A 70 6.19 -22.13 -25.32
C LEU A 70 6.01 -22.11 -23.80
N ARG A 71 5.89 -23.30 -23.21
CA ARG A 71 5.69 -23.48 -21.77
C ARG A 71 6.66 -24.51 -21.22
N ALA A 72 7.23 -24.22 -20.05
CA ALA A 72 8.05 -25.16 -19.32
C ALA A 72 7.19 -26.05 -18.43
N THR A 73 7.46 -27.35 -18.45
CA THR A 73 6.98 -28.30 -17.44
C THR A 73 8.10 -28.49 -16.42
N VAL A 74 7.87 -28.03 -15.20
CA VAL A 74 8.89 -27.98 -14.14
C VAL A 74 8.44 -28.78 -12.92
N VAL A 75 9.39 -29.48 -12.30
CA VAL A 75 9.18 -30.14 -11.01
C VAL A 75 10.30 -29.68 -10.07
N PRO A 76 10.00 -28.80 -9.09
CA PRO A 76 10.98 -28.36 -8.11
C PRO A 76 11.43 -29.49 -7.18
N ASP A 77 12.72 -29.53 -6.84
CA ASP A 77 13.29 -30.42 -5.82
C ASP A 77 13.38 -29.68 -4.48
N THR A 78 12.25 -29.60 -3.78
CA THR A 78 12.15 -28.85 -2.51
C THR A 78 13.02 -29.41 -1.40
N ALA A 79 13.43 -30.68 -1.49
CA ALA A 79 14.35 -31.31 -0.53
C ALA A 79 15.78 -30.74 -0.63
N ARG A 80 16.12 -30.06 -1.73
CA ARG A 80 17.42 -29.42 -1.96
C ARG A 80 17.34 -27.89 -2.05
N SER A 81 16.22 -27.30 -1.64
CA SER A 81 16.08 -25.85 -1.54
C SER A 81 17.03 -25.27 -0.50
N VAL A 82 17.65 -24.14 -0.83
CA VAL A 82 18.46 -23.35 0.09
C VAL A 82 17.86 -21.96 0.22
N THR A 83 17.56 -21.55 1.45
CA THR A 83 17.05 -20.21 1.76
C THR A 83 18.07 -19.44 2.59
N GLN A 84 18.34 -18.20 2.20
CA GLN A 84 19.24 -17.32 2.93
C GLN A 84 18.75 -15.87 2.86
N THR A 85 18.80 -15.17 4.00
CA THR A 85 18.59 -13.72 4.06
C THR A 85 19.81 -13.02 3.46
N VAL A 86 19.61 -12.31 2.36
CA VAL A 86 20.67 -11.51 1.71
C VAL A 86 20.55 -10.04 2.14
N PRO A 87 21.60 -9.45 2.73
CA PRO A 87 21.58 -8.05 3.14
C PRO A 87 21.78 -7.09 1.96
N LEU A 88 21.60 -5.79 2.20
CA LEU A 88 21.81 -4.73 1.20
C LEU A 88 23.24 -4.69 0.63
N ALA A 89 24.21 -5.16 1.41
CA ALA A 89 25.61 -5.27 0.98
C ALA A 89 25.83 -6.36 -0.09
N GLY A 90 24.81 -7.16 -0.40
CA GLY A 90 24.88 -8.29 -1.31
C GLY A 90 25.23 -9.59 -0.60
N GLY A 91 25.38 -10.66 -1.38
CA GLY A 91 25.65 -12.00 -0.88
C GLY A 91 25.70 -13.04 -1.99
N SER A 92 25.99 -14.28 -1.61
CA SER A 92 25.97 -15.42 -2.53
C SER A 92 25.22 -16.58 -1.90
N ILE A 93 24.42 -17.28 -2.71
CA ILE A 93 23.64 -18.45 -2.31
C ILE A 93 24.01 -19.58 -3.25
N VAL A 94 24.29 -20.75 -2.68
CA VAL A 94 24.70 -21.93 -3.43
C VAL A 94 23.71 -23.06 -3.16
N ALA A 95 23.19 -23.66 -4.22
CA ALA A 95 22.38 -24.87 -4.16
C ALA A 95 22.94 -25.94 -5.11
N THR A 96 22.77 -27.21 -4.76
CA THR A 96 23.24 -28.33 -5.58
C THR A 96 22.06 -29.21 -5.95
N GLY A 97 21.89 -29.48 -7.25
CA GLY A 97 20.86 -30.36 -7.76
C GLY A 97 21.12 -31.84 -7.47
N ALA A 98 20.08 -32.67 -7.57
CA ALA A 98 20.21 -34.12 -7.43
C ALA A 98 21.09 -34.75 -8.52
N ASP A 99 21.19 -34.09 -9.67
CA ASP A 99 22.03 -34.42 -10.82
C ASP A 99 23.50 -33.99 -10.63
N GLY A 100 23.83 -33.27 -9.56
CA GLY A 100 25.16 -32.75 -9.27
C GLY A 100 25.46 -31.39 -9.91
N ALA A 101 24.48 -30.74 -10.56
CA ALA A 101 24.65 -29.38 -11.04
C ALA A 101 24.76 -28.40 -9.86
N LEU A 102 25.66 -27.42 -9.98
CA LEU A 102 25.83 -26.38 -8.97
C LEU A 102 25.21 -25.07 -9.46
N TYR A 103 24.41 -24.46 -8.60
CA TYR A 103 23.74 -23.19 -8.85
C TYR A 103 24.24 -22.16 -7.85
N THR A 104 24.90 -21.12 -8.34
CA THR A 104 25.41 -20.03 -7.51
C THR A 104 24.73 -18.73 -7.89
N LEU A 105 23.89 -18.18 -7.01
CA LEU A 105 23.27 -16.88 -7.19
C LEU A 105 24.10 -15.83 -6.46
N THR A 106 24.73 -14.92 -7.21
CA THR A 106 25.52 -13.80 -6.68
C THR A 106 24.75 -12.51 -6.80
N VAL A 107 24.37 -11.95 -5.65
CA VAL A 107 23.62 -10.69 -5.52
C VAL A 107 24.64 -9.59 -5.17
N PRO A 108 24.92 -8.62 -6.06
CA PRO A 108 25.82 -7.53 -5.73
C PRO A 108 25.20 -6.57 -4.71
N ALA A 109 26.03 -5.70 -4.14
CA ALA A 109 25.55 -4.55 -3.39
C ALA A 109 24.57 -3.72 -4.26
N ASP A 110 23.59 -3.09 -3.60
CA ASP A 110 22.57 -2.25 -4.23
C ASP A 110 21.62 -2.98 -5.21
N ALA A 111 21.66 -4.32 -5.28
CA ALA A 111 20.67 -5.08 -6.04
C ALA A 111 19.32 -5.19 -5.32
N LEU A 112 19.32 -5.07 -3.99
CA LEU A 112 18.14 -5.17 -3.13
C LEU A 112 17.84 -3.82 -2.46
N LEU A 113 16.55 -3.55 -2.21
CA LEU A 113 16.08 -2.35 -1.51
C LEU A 113 15.83 -2.57 -0.02
N ALA A 114 15.75 -3.83 0.41
CA ALA A 114 15.65 -4.27 1.79
C ALA A 114 16.36 -5.63 1.94
N PRO A 115 16.75 -6.06 3.15
CA PRO A 115 17.15 -7.44 3.40
C PRO A 115 16.03 -8.40 2.97
N THR A 116 16.37 -9.42 2.18
CA THR A 116 15.38 -10.31 1.57
C THR A 116 15.76 -11.77 1.77
N ASP A 117 14.80 -12.59 2.18
CA ASP A 117 14.94 -14.05 2.20
C ASP A 117 14.82 -14.58 0.77
N ILE A 118 15.94 -15.06 0.24
CA ILE A 118 16.00 -15.61 -1.12
C ILE A 118 16.10 -17.11 -1.04
N THR A 119 15.24 -17.80 -1.79
CA THR A 119 15.25 -19.26 -1.90
C THR A 119 15.71 -19.69 -3.30
N VAL A 120 16.69 -20.58 -3.37
CA VAL A 120 17.15 -21.23 -4.60
C VAL A 120 16.73 -22.70 -4.53
N THR A 121 15.84 -23.11 -5.44
CA THR A 121 15.32 -24.48 -5.50
C THR A 121 15.72 -25.13 -6.82
N PRO A 122 16.67 -26.09 -6.81
CA PRO A 122 16.97 -26.91 -7.99
C PRO A 122 15.72 -27.61 -8.53
N LEU A 123 15.70 -27.92 -9.83
CA LEU A 123 14.62 -28.69 -10.44
C LEU A 123 14.98 -30.19 -10.46
N ALA A 124 14.02 -31.03 -10.04
CA ALA A 124 14.09 -32.47 -10.22
C ALA A 124 13.89 -32.87 -11.69
N SER A 125 13.07 -32.11 -12.43
CA SER A 125 12.93 -32.27 -13.87
C SER A 125 12.49 -30.97 -14.54
N LEU A 126 12.94 -30.77 -15.77
CA LEU A 126 12.56 -29.66 -16.64
C LEU A 126 12.40 -30.18 -18.08
N SER A 127 11.29 -29.86 -18.71
CA SER A 127 11.11 -30.05 -20.16
C SER A 127 10.39 -28.87 -20.77
N VAL A 128 10.71 -28.58 -22.04
CA VAL A 128 10.02 -27.57 -22.84
C VAL A 128 9.65 -28.23 -24.16
N ALA A 129 8.35 -28.28 -24.47
CA ALA A 129 7.89 -28.82 -25.74
C ALA A 129 8.54 -28.03 -26.89
N ASP A 130 8.88 -28.74 -27.97
CA ASP A 130 9.48 -28.16 -29.18
C ASP A 130 10.89 -27.53 -29.02
N LEU A 131 11.52 -27.65 -27.85
CA LEU A 131 12.94 -27.37 -27.63
C LEU A 131 13.69 -28.66 -27.22
N PRO A 132 14.02 -29.55 -28.17
CA PRO A 132 14.70 -30.80 -27.85
C PRO A 132 16.10 -30.55 -27.26
N ALA A 133 16.30 -31.05 -26.04
CA ALA A 133 17.56 -30.99 -25.31
C ALA A 133 18.07 -32.38 -24.91
N ASN A 134 19.39 -32.52 -24.75
CA ASN A 134 20.04 -33.70 -24.18
C ASN A 134 20.05 -33.65 -22.65
N ALA A 135 20.14 -32.43 -22.09
CA ALA A 135 20.10 -32.18 -20.66
C ALA A 135 19.52 -30.79 -20.38
N ALA A 136 18.99 -30.60 -19.18
CA ALA A 136 18.40 -29.36 -18.71
C ALA A 136 18.76 -29.14 -17.24
N TYR A 137 19.40 -28.02 -16.93
CA TYR A 137 19.85 -27.67 -15.57
C TYR A 137 19.16 -26.38 -15.16
N GLY A 138 18.25 -26.44 -14.18
CA GLY A 138 17.46 -25.28 -13.80
C GLY A 138 17.18 -25.14 -12.33
N VAL A 139 16.79 -23.93 -11.96
CA VAL A 139 16.36 -23.55 -10.61
C VAL A 139 15.09 -22.72 -10.67
N GLN A 140 14.27 -22.85 -9.63
CA GLN A 140 13.23 -21.90 -9.29
C GLN A 140 13.76 -20.97 -8.19
N LEU A 141 13.73 -19.66 -8.45
CA LEU A 141 14.09 -18.64 -7.47
C LEU A 141 12.83 -18.09 -6.78
N GLY A 142 12.91 -17.86 -5.48
CA GLY A 142 11.88 -17.20 -4.67
C GLY A 142 12.43 -16.00 -3.89
N PRO A 143 11.60 -15.01 -3.55
CA PRO A 143 10.15 -14.94 -3.82
C PRO A 143 9.84 -14.58 -5.27
N ASP A 144 8.86 -15.26 -5.89
CA ASP A 144 8.55 -15.07 -7.31
C ASP A 144 8.10 -13.63 -7.62
N GLY A 145 8.47 -13.13 -8.80
CA GLY A 145 8.07 -11.79 -9.27
C GLY A 145 8.76 -10.59 -8.61
N ALA A 146 9.56 -10.81 -7.56
CA ALA A 146 10.39 -9.74 -7.01
C ALA A 146 11.42 -9.24 -8.05
N ARG A 147 11.86 -7.98 -7.94
CA ARG A 147 12.76 -7.34 -8.91
C ARG A 147 14.05 -6.88 -8.24
N PHE A 148 15.14 -6.87 -9.01
CA PHE A 148 16.43 -6.34 -8.57
C PHE A 148 16.69 -4.97 -9.18
N SER A 149 17.33 -4.08 -8.42
CA SER A 149 17.76 -2.75 -8.89
C SER A 149 19.04 -2.80 -9.73
N ASN A 150 19.77 -3.92 -9.67
CA ASN A 150 20.98 -4.18 -10.42
C ASN A 150 21.00 -5.64 -10.90
N PHE A 151 21.83 -5.95 -11.90
CA PHE A 151 21.95 -7.31 -12.41
C PHE A 151 22.51 -8.27 -11.36
N VAL A 152 21.73 -9.30 -11.05
CA VAL A 152 22.17 -10.46 -10.28
C VAL A 152 22.73 -11.50 -11.23
N THR A 153 23.77 -12.21 -10.80
CA THR A 153 24.38 -13.25 -11.64
C THR A 153 24.01 -14.63 -11.12
N LEU A 154 23.35 -15.44 -11.95
CA LEU A 154 23.16 -16.87 -11.71
C LEU A 154 24.21 -17.63 -12.51
N THR A 155 25.10 -18.32 -11.81
CA THR A 155 26.06 -19.25 -12.42
C THR A 155 25.50 -20.65 -12.36
N ILE A 156 25.42 -21.30 -13.52
CA ILE A 156 25.02 -22.71 -13.65
C ILE A 156 26.26 -23.51 -14.05
N THR A 157 26.72 -24.39 -13.16
CA THR A 157 27.81 -25.32 -13.45
C THR A 157 27.24 -26.72 -13.64
N PRO A 158 27.25 -27.27 -14.88
CA PRO A 158 26.82 -28.64 -15.13
C PRO A 158 27.61 -29.66 -14.29
N PRO A 159 27.07 -30.87 -14.08
CA PRO A 159 27.74 -31.91 -13.31
C PRO A 159 29.12 -32.27 -13.90
N PRO A 160 30.12 -32.63 -13.07
CA PRO A 160 31.44 -33.03 -13.54
C PRO A 160 31.37 -34.12 -14.62
N GLY A 161 32.17 -33.97 -15.69
CA GLY A 161 32.19 -34.88 -16.83
C GLY A 161 31.12 -34.62 -17.90
N THR A 162 30.21 -33.67 -17.66
CA THR A 162 29.25 -33.22 -18.69
C THR A 162 29.91 -32.25 -19.66
N SER A 163 29.87 -32.57 -20.97
CA SER A 163 30.21 -31.59 -22.00
C SER A 163 29.04 -30.62 -22.20
N ALA A 164 29.30 -29.31 -22.11
CA ALA A 164 28.34 -28.26 -22.41
C ALA A 164 28.91 -27.32 -23.50
N PRO A 165 28.97 -27.77 -24.77
CA PRO A 165 29.49 -26.96 -25.86
C PRO A 165 28.72 -25.64 -25.99
N ILE A 166 29.42 -24.51 -26.19
CA ILE A 166 28.83 -23.17 -26.24
C ILE A 166 27.79 -23.03 -27.37
N ASP A 167 27.98 -23.74 -28.47
CA ASP A 167 27.06 -23.83 -29.62
C ASP A 167 25.81 -24.68 -29.36
N GLN A 168 25.71 -25.32 -28.20
CA GLN A 168 24.54 -26.07 -27.74
C GLN A 168 23.85 -25.44 -26.53
N GLN A 169 24.40 -24.37 -25.96
CA GLN A 169 23.84 -23.72 -24.78
C GLN A 169 22.63 -22.85 -25.18
N ILE A 170 21.47 -23.13 -24.59
CA ILE A 170 20.25 -22.30 -24.71
C ILE A 170 19.82 -21.89 -23.29
N PRO A 171 20.11 -20.64 -22.86
CA PRO A 171 19.61 -20.11 -21.60
C PRO A 171 18.12 -19.77 -21.74
N ILE A 172 17.30 -20.28 -20.83
CA ILE A 172 15.87 -19.98 -20.78
C ILE A 172 15.47 -19.45 -19.41
N GLY A 173 14.40 -18.66 -19.39
CA GLY A 173 13.68 -18.29 -18.18
C GLY A 173 12.19 -18.48 -18.36
N TRP A 174 11.46 -18.59 -17.25
CA TRP A 174 10.01 -18.62 -17.21
C TRP A 174 9.51 -17.92 -15.95
N ALA A 175 8.34 -17.28 -16.04
CA ALA A 175 7.72 -16.58 -14.93
C ALA A 175 6.19 -16.75 -14.94
N GLY A 176 5.58 -16.52 -13.78
CA GLY A 176 4.13 -16.64 -13.58
C GLY A 176 3.62 -18.07 -13.61
N GLU A 177 2.34 -18.24 -13.26
CA GLU A 177 1.69 -19.56 -13.12
C GLU A 177 1.70 -20.41 -14.40
N GLN A 178 1.82 -19.72 -15.53
CA GLN A 178 1.74 -20.27 -16.86
C GLN A 178 3.08 -20.80 -17.40
N ASN A 179 4.20 -20.58 -16.68
CA ASN A 179 5.56 -21.00 -17.02
C ASN A 179 5.94 -20.69 -18.48
N VAL A 180 5.56 -19.51 -18.98
CA VAL A 180 5.84 -19.12 -20.35
C VAL A 180 7.34 -18.93 -20.54
N VAL A 181 7.91 -19.58 -21.55
CA VAL A 181 9.35 -19.62 -21.79
C VAL A 181 9.79 -18.44 -22.64
N ALA A 182 10.85 -17.76 -22.18
CA ALA A 182 11.61 -16.75 -22.90
C ALA A 182 13.10 -17.08 -22.85
N LEU A 183 13.91 -16.49 -23.72
CA LEU A 183 15.37 -16.62 -23.63
C LEU A 183 15.91 -15.72 -22.53
N ALA A 184 16.85 -16.24 -21.75
CA ALA A 184 17.52 -15.49 -20.70
C ALA A 184 18.87 -14.94 -21.18
N SER A 185 19.24 -13.76 -20.70
CA SER A 185 20.47 -13.09 -21.10
C SER A 185 21.70 -13.71 -20.42
N LEU A 186 22.73 -14.00 -21.22
CA LEU A 186 24.04 -14.44 -20.74
C LEU A 186 25.06 -13.29 -20.75
N ASP A 187 26.06 -13.39 -19.90
CA ASP A 187 27.27 -12.58 -20.02
C ASP A 187 28.00 -12.97 -21.32
N LYS A 188 28.12 -12.01 -22.25
CA LYS A 188 28.75 -12.24 -23.56
C LYS A 188 30.26 -12.50 -23.48
N THR A 189 30.90 -12.11 -22.38
CA THR A 189 32.37 -12.16 -22.22
C THR A 189 32.84 -13.42 -21.49
N SER A 190 31.95 -14.07 -20.74
CA SER A 190 32.27 -15.25 -19.94
C SER A 190 32.17 -16.53 -20.79
N ARG A 191 33.08 -17.50 -20.54
CA ARG A 191 32.92 -18.87 -21.04
C ARG A 191 32.00 -19.71 -20.15
N GLU A 192 31.84 -19.31 -18.89
CA GLU A 192 30.92 -19.92 -17.95
C GLU A 192 29.49 -19.48 -18.20
N VAL A 193 28.52 -20.26 -17.72
CA VAL A 193 27.10 -19.99 -17.91
C VAL A 193 26.65 -19.00 -16.84
N HIS A 194 26.92 -17.72 -17.08
CA HIS A 194 26.56 -16.59 -16.22
C HIS A 194 25.32 -15.90 -16.77
N LEU A 195 24.16 -16.20 -16.20
CA LEU A 195 22.91 -15.52 -16.55
C LEU A 195 22.80 -14.21 -15.77
N LYS A 196 22.40 -13.13 -16.47
CA LYS A 196 22.17 -11.81 -15.87
C LYS A 196 20.68 -11.60 -15.65
N LEU A 197 20.28 -11.48 -14.38
CA LEU A 197 18.88 -11.51 -13.95
C LEU A 197 18.46 -10.15 -13.39
N LEU A 198 17.21 -9.74 -13.63
CA LEU A 198 16.58 -8.53 -13.08
C LEU A 198 15.30 -8.82 -12.29
N HIS A 199 14.86 -10.08 -12.25
CA HIS A 199 13.72 -10.50 -11.45
C HIS A 199 13.91 -11.93 -10.94
N PHE A 200 13.19 -12.27 -9.88
CA PHE A 200 13.06 -13.63 -9.39
C PHE A 200 12.04 -14.37 -10.24
N SER A 201 12.43 -15.54 -10.73
CA SER A 201 11.59 -16.46 -11.49
C SER A 201 12.32 -17.80 -11.64
N GLY A 202 11.93 -18.63 -12.60
CA GLY A 202 12.67 -19.84 -12.93
C GLY A 202 13.65 -19.62 -14.10
N TYR A 203 14.82 -20.23 -14.00
CA TYR A 203 15.88 -20.12 -15.01
C TYR A 203 16.55 -21.48 -15.23
N ALA A 204 16.97 -21.74 -16.47
CA ALA A 204 17.70 -22.94 -16.81
C ALA A 204 18.66 -22.77 -17.97
N LEU A 205 19.62 -23.69 -18.02
CA LEU A 205 20.42 -23.98 -19.20
C LEU A 205 19.91 -25.26 -19.85
N LEU A 206 19.43 -25.17 -21.09
CA LEU A 206 19.21 -26.33 -21.94
C LEU A 206 20.46 -26.62 -22.78
N LEU A 207 20.81 -27.89 -22.91
CA LEU A 207 21.84 -28.36 -23.84
C LEU A 207 21.16 -28.93 -25.09
N ALA A 208 21.10 -28.13 -26.14
CA ALA A 208 20.45 -28.41 -27.42
C ALA A 208 21.02 -29.67 -28.10
N ARG A 209 20.15 -30.53 -28.64
CA ARG A 209 20.60 -31.76 -29.33
C ARG A 209 21.33 -31.48 -30.64
N ASN A 210 20.82 -30.52 -31.42
CA ASN A 210 21.25 -30.25 -32.80
C ASN A 210 21.94 -28.89 -32.94
N GLY A 211 22.44 -28.32 -31.83
CA GLY A 211 22.95 -26.96 -31.77
C GLY A 211 21.85 -25.90 -31.55
N THR A 212 22.25 -24.72 -31.09
CA THR A 212 21.36 -23.62 -30.69
C THR A 212 20.43 -23.18 -31.83
N ASN A 213 20.98 -22.82 -33.00
CA ASN A 213 20.18 -22.27 -34.09
C ASN A 213 19.15 -23.26 -34.64
N ALA A 214 19.54 -24.51 -34.89
CA ALA A 214 18.62 -25.52 -35.41
C ALA A 214 17.49 -25.86 -34.42
N THR A 215 17.74 -25.71 -33.12
CA THR A 215 16.75 -25.96 -32.07
C THR A 215 15.81 -24.76 -31.90
N LEU A 216 16.32 -23.53 -32.00
CA LEU A 216 15.51 -22.31 -31.83
C LEU A 216 14.70 -21.95 -33.06
N GLU A 217 15.20 -22.16 -34.28
CA GLU A 217 14.55 -21.74 -35.53
C GLU A 217 13.06 -22.11 -35.63
N PRO A 218 12.64 -23.38 -35.38
CA PRO A 218 11.22 -23.75 -35.46
C PRO A 218 10.36 -23.16 -34.33
N ALA A 219 10.97 -22.77 -33.20
CA ALA A 219 10.27 -22.36 -32.00
C ALA A 219 10.38 -20.85 -31.72
N ARG A 220 11.20 -20.10 -32.48
CA ARG A 220 11.56 -18.69 -32.20
C ARG A 220 10.34 -17.78 -32.08
N HIS A 221 9.35 -17.99 -32.94
CA HIS A 221 8.13 -17.18 -32.97
C HIS A 221 7.23 -17.36 -31.73
N ARG A 222 7.41 -18.46 -30.99
CA ARG A 222 6.64 -18.86 -29.78
C ARG A 222 7.38 -18.55 -28.47
N LEU A 223 8.59 -18.02 -28.52
CA LEU A 223 9.37 -17.63 -27.34
C LEU A 223 8.86 -16.31 -26.79
N GLY A 224 8.31 -16.31 -25.58
CA GLY A 224 7.64 -15.15 -24.99
C GLY A 224 6.15 -15.11 -25.36
N GLY A 225 5.31 -14.87 -24.36
CA GLY A 225 3.85 -14.83 -24.51
C GLY A 225 3.28 -13.45 -24.83
N ASP A 226 4.13 -12.42 -24.83
CA ASP A 226 3.78 -11.05 -25.14
C ASP A 226 4.91 -10.36 -25.92
N ALA A 227 4.66 -9.13 -26.39
CA ALA A 227 5.63 -8.37 -27.19
C ALA A 227 6.94 -8.09 -26.42
N GLU A 228 6.86 -7.82 -25.11
CA GLU A 228 8.02 -7.53 -24.27
C GLU A 228 8.93 -8.75 -24.10
N ALA A 229 8.36 -9.90 -23.73
CA ALA A 229 9.08 -11.14 -23.56
C ALA A 229 9.69 -11.63 -24.89
N ARG A 230 9.00 -11.38 -26.01
CA ARG A 230 9.53 -11.69 -27.35
C ARG A 230 10.71 -10.82 -27.73
N LEU A 231 10.63 -9.51 -27.52
CA LEU A 231 11.74 -8.58 -27.79
C LEU A 231 12.93 -8.81 -26.84
N THR A 232 12.65 -9.17 -25.58
CA THR A 232 13.66 -9.60 -24.62
C THR A 232 14.34 -10.88 -25.09
N SER A 233 13.57 -11.86 -25.59
CA SER A 233 14.12 -13.10 -26.13
C SER A 233 14.98 -12.86 -27.38
N ALA A 234 14.52 -12.01 -28.30
CA ALA A 234 15.29 -11.61 -29.47
C ALA A 234 16.60 -10.93 -29.07
N THR A 235 16.57 -10.06 -28.06
CA THR A 235 17.78 -9.43 -27.50
C THR A 235 18.74 -10.47 -26.93
N ALA A 236 18.26 -11.40 -26.11
CA ALA A 236 19.07 -12.47 -25.54
C ALA A 236 19.67 -13.38 -26.63
N GLU A 237 18.93 -13.68 -27.70
CA GLU A 237 19.45 -14.45 -28.85
C GLU A 237 20.59 -13.72 -29.55
N ARG A 238 20.48 -12.39 -29.76
CA ARG A 238 21.58 -11.60 -30.34
C ARG A 238 22.82 -11.61 -29.46
N LEU A 239 22.65 -11.51 -28.14
CA LEU A 239 23.75 -11.61 -27.19
C LEU A 239 24.41 -12.99 -27.20
N LEU A 240 23.61 -14.06 -27.32
CA LEU A 240 24.11 -15.43 -27.42
C LEU A 240 24.92 -15.66 -28.71
N GLN A 241 24.44 -15.16 -29.85
CA GLN A 241 25.16 -15.22 -31.12
C GLN A 241 26.48 -14.46 -31.04
N GLU A 242 26.49 -13.25 -30.47
CA GLU A 242 27.70 -12.46 -30.31
C GLU A 242 28.71 -13.14 -29.38
N ARG A 243 28.26 -13.73 -28.26
CA ARG A 243 29.10 -14.54 -27.36
C ARG A 243 29.77 -15.68 -28.12
N GLN A 244 29.03 -16.45 -28.90
CA GLN A 244 29.58 -17.55 -29.69
C GLN A 244 30.67 -17.07 -30.66
N ARG A 245 30.43 -15.95 -31.35
CA ARG A 245 31.40 -15.33 -32.26
C ARG A 245 32.69 -14.91 -31.55
N GLN A 246 32.57 -14.16 -30.45
CA GLN A 246 33.72 -13.68 -29.68
C GLN A 246 34.56 -14.83 -29.14
N LEU A 247 33.91 -15.86 -28.60
CA LEU A 247 34.59 -17.04 -28.07
C LEU A 247 35.21 -17.92 -29.16
N ALA A 248 34.68 -17.88 -30.39
CA ALA A 248 35.27 -18.46 -31.59
C ALA A 248 36.38 -17.59 -32.23
N GLY A 249 36.70 -16.42 -31.66
CA GLY A 249 37.72 -15.50 -32.18
C GLY A 249 37.30 -14.74 -33.45
N GLN A 250 35.99 -14.70 -33.74
CA GLN A 250 35.46 -13.95 -34.87
C GLN A 250 35.33 -12.45 -34.53
N PRO A 251 35.40 -11.54 -35.52
CA PRO A 251 35.21 -10.12 -35.28
C PRO A 251 33.81 -9.84 -34.72
N ALA A 252 33.76 -8.93 -33.76
CA ALA A 252 32.53 -8.46 -33.14
C ALA A 252 31.57 -7.87 -34.19
N THR A 253 30.28 -8.11 -34.01
CA THR A 253 29.25 -7.45 -34.82
C THR A 253 29.02 -6.01 -34.34
N ASP A 254 28.34 -5.21 -35.16
CA ASP A 254 27.79 -3.93 -34.73
C ASP A 254 26.56 -4.15 -33.84
N LEU A 255 26.82 -4.70 -32.65
CA LEU A 255 25.80 -5.05 -31.67
C LEU A 255 25.04 -3.80 -31.19
N GLU A 256 25.71 -2.64 -31.17
CA GLU A 256 25.09 -1.37 -30.76
C GLU A 256 23.92 -1.00 -31.67
N THR A 257 24.12 -1.03 -33.00
CA THR A 257 23.04 -0.77 -33.96
C THR A 257 21.91 -1.79 -33.84
N VAL A 258 22.23 -3.08 -33.70
CA VAL A 258 21.21 -4.15 -33.57
C VAL A 258 20.38 -3.99 -32.30
N LEU A 259 21.01 -3.66 -31.17
CA LEU A 259 20.30 -3.40 -29.92
C LEU A 259 19.49 -2.11 -29.99
N GLY A 260 20.00 -1.08 -30.67
CA GLY A 260 19.27 0.16 -30.94
C GLY A 260 17.98 -0.06 -31.73
N ASP A 261 18.01 -0.94 -32.73
CA ASP A 261 16.82 -1.32 -33.50
C ASP A 261 15.77 -2.05 -32.64
N LEU A 262 16.22 -3.00 -31.81
CA LEU A 262 15.33 -3.72 -30.89
C LEU A 262 14.72 -2.80 -29.84
N MET A 263 15.48 -1.83 -29.32
CA MET A 263 14.97 -0.83 -28.38
C MET A 263 13.93 0.09 -29.03
N ARG A 264 14.14 0.49 -30.30
CA ARG A 264 13.13 1.25 -31.04
C ARG A 264 11.85 0.45 -31.23
N GLN A 265 11.97 -0.85 -31.49
CA GLN A 265 10.81 -1.74 -31.58
C GLN A 265 10.11 -1.91 -30.22
N TYR A 266 10.86 -2.00 -29.12
CA TYR A 266 10.30 -1.99 -27.76
C TYR A 266 9.52 -0.71 -27.48
N ASP A 267 10.06 0.44 -27.88
CA ASP A 267 9.38 1.72 -27.71
C ASP A 267 8.02 1.75 -28.46
N GLU A 268 7.97 1.25 -29.70
CA GLU A 268 6.75 1.22 -30.51
C GLU A 268 5.72 0.17 -30.04
N GLU A 269 6.16 -1.04 -29.72
CA GLU A 269 5.26 -2.18 -29.50
C GLU A 269 4.89 -2.42 -28.03
N VAL A 270 5.74 -1.96 -27.09
CA VAL A 270 5.53 -2.18 -25.66
C VAL A 270 5.27 -0.87 -24.94
N LEU A 271 6.18 0.10 -25.09
CA LEU A 271 6.11 1.33 -24.33
C LEU A 271 4.90 2.17 -24.75
N LYS A 272 4.79 2.56 -26.02
CA LYS A 272 3.70 3.42 -26.50
C LYS A 272 2.29 2.89 -26.18
N PRO A 273 1.96 1.60 -26.40
CA PRO A 273 0.64 1.07 -26.03
C PRO A 273 0.36 1.15 -24.52
N ARG A 274 1.37 0.85 -23.68
CA ARG A 274 1.22 0.94 -22.22
C ARG A 274 1.05 2.38 -21.75
N LEU A 275 1.80 3.33 -22.33
CA LEU A 275 1.64 4.75 -22.04
C LEU A 275 0.24 5.25 -22.45
N ALA A 276 -0.27 4.83 -23.63
CA ALA A 276 -1.61 5.17 -24.07
C ALA A 276 -2.72 4.59 -23.16
N ALA A 277 -2.46 3.42 -22.56
CA ALA A 277 -3.38 2.77 -21.63
C ALA A 277 -3.20 3.22 -20.16
N ALA A 278 -2.23 4.07 -19.83
CA ALA A 278 -1.86 4.38 -18.45
C ALA A 278 -3.02 4.94 -17.59
N GLY A 279 -3.93 5.71 -18.19
CA GLY A 279 -5.10 6.28 -17.51
C GLY A 279 -6.34 5.39 -17.48
N SER A 280 -6.29 4.20 -18.11
CA SER A 280 -7.45 3.30 -18.25
C SER A 280 -7.80 2.55 -16.96
N SER A 281 -6.79 2.20 -16.18
CA SER A 281 -6.94 1.55 -14.87
C SER A 281 -5.70 1.78 -14.01
N CYS A 282 -5.83 1.59 -12.69
CA CYS A 282 -4.69 1.67 -11.78
C CYS A 282 -3.60 0.65 -12.14
N ALA A 283 -4.00 -0.58 -12.49
CA ALA A 283 -3.09 -1.63 -12.92
C ALA A 283 -2.32 -1.25 -14.19
N ALA A 284 -3.02 -0.72 -15.21
CA ALA A 284 -2.38 -0.27 -16.45
C ALA A 284 -1.44 0.92 -16.21
N GLY A 285 -1.83 1.88 -15.36
CA GLY A 285 -1.00 3.01 -14.98
C GLY A 285 0.28 2.59 -14.27
N ARG A 286 0.18 1.71 -13.28
CA ARG A 286 1.35 1.14 -12.59
C ARG A 286 2.28 0.39 -13.55
N LEU A 287 1.71 -0.41 -14.45
CA LEU A 287 2.48 -1.12 -15.47
C LEU A 287 3.21 -0.14 -16.40
N ALA A 288 2.56 0.93 -16.83
CA ALA A 288 3.16 1.96 -17.68
C ALA A 288 4.33 2.67 -17.00
N VAL A 289 4.17 3.10 -15.74
CA VAL A 289 5.24 3.71 -14.93
C VAL A 289 6.42 2.76 -14.79
N GLN A 290 6.17 1.49 -14.47
CA GLN A 290 7.23 0.48 -14.34
C GLN A 290 7.96 0.22 -15.66
N THR A 291 7.23 0.19 -16.77
CA THR A 291 7.79 -0.02 -18.12
C THR A 291 8.72 1.13 -18.49
N LEU A 292 8.29 2.37 -18.25
CA LEU A 292 9.09 3.56 -18.53
C LEU A 292 10.40 3.57 -17.70
N LEU A 293 10.31 3.34 -16.39
CA LEU A 293 11.49 3.27 -15.52
C LEU A 293 12.44 2.14 -15.92
N GLY A 294 11.89 0.97 -16.27
CA GLY A 294 12.68 -0.18 -16.75
C GLY A 294 13.44 0.15 -18.04
N ARG A 295 12.77 0.80 -18.99
CA ARG A 295 13.33 1.23 -20.27
C ARG A 295 14.47 2.25 -20.08
N THR A 296 14.27 3.28 -19.25
CA THR A 296 15.33 4.26 -18.93
C THR A 296 16.54 3.57 -18.29
N ARG A 297 16.31 2.66 -17.33
CA ARG A 297 17.40 1.92 -16.68
C ARG A 297 18.17 1.03 -17.65
N GLN A 298 17.49 0.33 -18.56
CA GLN A 298 18.15 -0.50 -19.58
C GLN A 298 19.06 0.33 -20.50
N ARG A 299 18.62 1.53 -20.91
CA ARG A 299 19.44 2.46 -21.70
C ARG A 299 20.71 2.88 -20.96
N GLN A 300 20.58 3.24 -19.68
CA GLN A 300 21.73 3.58 -18.83
C GLN A 300 22.73 2.43 -18.72
N LEU A 301 22.24 1.20 -18.53
CA LEU A 301 23.10 0.01 -18.42
C LEU A 301 23.82 -0.32 -19.73
N MET A 302 23.26 0.07 -20.88
CA MET A 302 23.90 -0.03 -22.18
C MET A 302 24.82 1.15 -22.51
N GLY A 303 24.92 2.15 -21.64
CA GLY A 303 25.71 3.37 -21.89
C GLY A 303 25.11 4.28 -22.98
N LEU A 304 23.85 4.06 -23.34
CA LEU A 304 23.15 4.93 -24.28
C LEU A 304 22.84 6.26 -23.59
N PRO A 305 22.93 7.40 -24.30
CA PRO A 305 22.60 8.69 -23.72
C PRO A 305 21.17 8.70 -23.19
N ASP A 306 21.00 9.26 -21.99
CA ASP A 306 19.69 9.46 -21.39
C ASP A 306 18.97 10.58 -22.13
N ASP A 307 17.73 10.33 -22.57
CA ASP A 307 16.82 11.39 -23.03
C ASP A 307 16.13 12.03 -21.80
N ALA A 308 16.93 12.38 -20.77
CA ALA A 308 16.47 12.65 -19.41
C ALA A 308 15.37 13.73 -19.31
N LEU A 309 15.38 14.71 -20.21
CA LEU A 309 14.38 15.79 -20.24
C LEU A 309 13.03 15.33 -20.83
N SER A 310 13.02 14.48 -21.86
CA SER A 310 11.77 13.92 -22.39
C SER A 310 11.23 12.83 -21.49
N ASP A 311 12.11 12.05 -20.86
CA ASP A 311 11.74 10.97 -19.95
C ASP A 311 11.14 11.54 -18.65
N ALA A 312 11.67 12.65 -18.11
CA ALA A 312 11.10 13.31 -16.93
C ALA A 312 9.70 13.91 -17.18
N ALA A 313 9.50 14.59 -18.30
CA ALA A 313 8.19 15.15 -18.66
C ALA A 313 7.16 14.04 -18.91
N THR A 314 7.55 13.01 -19.68
CA THR A 314 6.71 11.83 -19.96
C THR A 314 6.37 11.10 -18.67
N PHE A 315 7.35 10.91 -17.78
CA PHE A 315 7.15 10.29 -16.49
C PHE A 315 6.14 11.06 -15.62
N GLY A 316 6.26 12.39 -15.53
CA GLY A 316 5.30 13.22 -14.81
C GLY A 316 3.87 13.10 -15.35
N THR A 317 3.70 13.06 -16.68
CA THR A 317 2.39 12.86 -17.31
C THR A 317 1.81 11.48 -17.00
N VAL A 318 2.61 10.43 -17.14
CA VAL A 318 2.17 9.04 -16.92
C VAL A 318 1.86 8.79 -15.45
N LEU A 319 2.67 9.34 -14.55
CA LEU A 319 2.40 9.29 -13.12
C LEU A 319 1.09 10.00 -12.79
N GLY A 320 0.81 11.16 -13.40
CA GLY A 320 -0.48 11.85 -13.23
C GLY A 320 -1.66 11.00 -13.70
N GLN A 321 -1.59 10.43 -14.91
CA GLN A 321 -2.64 9.56 -15.46
C GLN A 321 -2.88 8.31 -14.61
N ALA A 322 -1.79 7.66 -14.16
CA ALA A 322 -1.86 6.50 -13.29
C ALA A 322 -2.47 6.87 -11.93
N SER A 323 -2.07 8.01 -11.35
CA SER A 323 -2.58 8.50 -10.08
C SER A 323 -4.06 8.86 -10.17
N ASP A 324 -4.53 9.46 -11.27
CA ASP A 324 -5.94 9.74 -11.47
C ASP A 324 -6.76 8.45 -11.57
N ALA A 325 -6.28 7.45 -12.31
CA ALA A 325 -6.95 6.16 -12.42
C ALA A 325 -7.01 5.41 -11.08
N CYS A 326 -5.88 5.33 -10.37
CA CYS A 326 -5.80 4.72 -9.05
C CYS A 326 -6.67 5.45 -8.02
N THR A 327 -6.67 6.78 -8.01
CA THR A 327 -7.51 7.56 -7.09
C THR A 327 -8.99 7.29 -7.34
N ARG A 328 -9.44 7.22 -8.60
CA ARG A 328 -10.84 6.88 -8.92
C ARG A 328 -11.21 5.47 -8.46
N GLU A 329 -10.37 4.48 -8.70
CA GLU A 329 -10.63 3.09 -8.31
C GLU A 329 -10.65 2.89 -6.79
N GLU A 330 -9.64 3.41 -6.08
CA GLU A 330 -9.57 3.34 -4.62
C GLU A 330 -10.73 4.10 -3.97
N TYR A 331 -11.10 5.25 -4.53
CA TYR A 331 -12.27 6.01 -4.05
C TYR A 331 -13.58 5.26 -4.29
N ALA A 332 -13.74 4.60 -5.45
CA ALA A 332 -14.93 3.79 -5.71
C ALA A 332 -15.05 2.62 -4.73
N LEU A 333 -13.95 1.95 -4.38
CA LEU A 333 -13.94 0.92 -3.34
C LEU A 333 -14.36 1.49 -1.98
N CYS A 334 -13.88 2.68 -1.63
CA CYS A 334 -14.30 3.35 -0.40
C CYS A 334 -15.79 3.72 -0.44
N ARG A 335 -16.25 4.41 -1.49
CA ARG A 335 -17.63 4.90 -1.59
C ARG A 335 -18.65 3.77 -1.69
N ASP A 336 -18.39 2.79 -2.55
CA ASP A 336 -19.39 1.79 -2.94
C ASP A 336 -19.31 0.52 -2.09
N GLN A 337 -18.13 0.18 -1.57
CA GLN A 337 -17.91 -1.01 -0.73
C GLN A 337 -17.56 -0.68 0.71
N HIS A 338 -17.53 0.60 1.10
CA HIS A 338 -17.17 1.06 2.45
C HIS A 338 -15.79 0.58 2.94
N ILE A 339 -14.83 0.38 2.02
CA ILE A 339 -13.46 -0.03 2.35
C ILE A 339 -12.62 1.21 2.68
N ILE A 340 -12.61 1.59 3.97
CA ILE A 340 -11.92 2.81 4.45
C ILE A 340 -10.40 2.65 4.65
N THR A 341 -9.90 1.41 4.68
CA THR A 341 -8.51 1.10 5.09
C THR A 341 -7.48 1.33 4.00
N ARG A 342 -7.88 1.50 2.73
CA ARG A 342 -6.97 1.58 1.58
C ARG A 342 -6.61 3.00 1.17
N MET A 343 -7.55 3.94 1.29
CA MET A 343 -7.42 5.28 0.72
C MET A 343 -6.29 6.10 1.37
N LEU A 344 -6.20 6.08 2.71
CA LEU A 344 -5.16 6.82 3.43
C LEU A 344 -3.74 6.28 3.15
N PRO A 345 -3.46 4.96 3.25
CA PRO A 345 -2.17 4.41 2.85
C PRO A 345 -1.81 4.70 1.39
N TYR A 346 -2.80 4.66 0.48
CA TYR A 346 -2.61 5.04 -0.92
C TYR A 346 -2.16 6.49 -1.06
N TYR A 347 -2.88 7.45 -0.49
CA TYR A 347 -2.52 8.87 -0.53
C TYR A 347 -1.16 9.14 0.11
N LEU A 348 -0.87 8.56 1.28
CA LEU A 348 0.41 8.71 1.95
C LEU A 348 1.57 8.10 1.14
N GLY A 349 1.35 6.96 0.50
CA GLY A 349 2.33 6.34 -0.39
C GLY A 349 2.59 7.20 -1.63
N LEU A 350 1.53 7.76 -2.21
CA LEU A 350 1.61 8.64 -3.37
C LEU A 350 2.30 9.98 -3.04
N SER A 351 1.95 10.60 -1.91
CA SER A 351 2.59 11.85 -1.45
C SER A 351 4.07 11.63 -1.15
N ARG A 352 4.44 10.48 -0.56
CA ARG A 352 5.84 10.13 -0.33
C ARG A 352 6.61 9.96 -1.65
N GLN A 353 6.02 9.31 -2.65
CA GLN A 353 6.63 9.18 -3.97
C GLN A 353 6.82 10.55 -4.63
N ALA A 354 5.81 11.42 -4.56
CA ALA A 354 5.88 12.79 -5.08
C ALA A 354 7.05 13.58 -4.44
N GLN A 355 7.20 13.48 -3.11
CA GLN A 355 8.32 14.10 -2.38
C GLN A 355 9.68 13.55 -2.80
N LEU A 356 9.82 12.22 -2.91
CA LEU A 356 11.07 11.58 -3.31
C LEU A 356 11.52 11.97 -4.72
N LEU A 357 10.57 12.29 -5.59
CA LEU A 357 10.79 12.72 -6.96
C LEU A 357 10.93 14.24 -7.09
N GLY A 358 10.84 14.98 -5.98
CA GLY A 358 10.91 16.45 -5.98
C GLY A 358 9.70 17.14 -6.60
N LEU A 359 8.57 16.43 -6.72
CA LEU A 359 7.33 16.93 -7.31
C LEU A 359 6.40 17.61 -6.28
N ALA A 360 6.64 17.41 -4.98
CA ALA A 360 5.78 17.86 -3.90
C ALA A 360 6.58 18.15 -2.61
N GLY A 361 5.93 18.81 -1.63
CA GLY A 361 6.46 18.94 -0.27
C GLY A 361 7.57 19.98 -0.07
N SER A 362 7.84 20.83 -1.06
CA SER A 362 8.73 22.00 -0.90
C SER A 362 7.88 23.28 -0.84
N ALA A 363 8.27 24.24 0.00
CA ALA A 363 7.55 25.53 0.10
C ALA A 363 7.52 26.31 -1.23
N SER A 364 8.44 25.98 -2.15
CA SER A 364 8.56 26.59 -3.48
C SER A 364 7.87 25.80 -4.61
N THR A 365 7.36 24.59 -4.33
CA THR A 365 6.77 23.70 -5.33
C THR A 365 5.34 23.37 -4.91
N PRO A 366 4.32 23.97 -5.55
CA PRO A 366 2.95 23.60 -5.31
C PRO A 366 2.74 22.11 -5.61
N ASP A 367 1.95 21.45 -4.77
CA ASP A 367 1.61 20.05 -4.99
C ASP A 367 0.84 19.89 -6.31
N PRO A 368 1.12 18.85 -7.10
CA PRO A 368 0.48 18.65 -8.40
C PRO A 368 -1.01 18.33 -8.25
N ALA A 369 -1.82 18.67 -9.27
CA ALA A 369 -3.28 18.53 -9.21
C ALA A 369 -3.74 17.09 -8.90
N TRP A 370 -3.07 16.07 -9.43
CA TRP A 370 -3.39 14.67 -9.13
C TRP A 370 -3.16 14.31 -7.64
N LEU A 371 -2.20 14.96 -6.97
CA LEU A 371 -1.96 14.75 -5.54
C LEU A 371 -3.04 15.44 -4.70
N GLN A 372 -3.43 16.66 -5.08
CA GLN A 372 -4.55 17.37 -4.46
C GLN A 372 -5.88 16.60 -4.64
N ASN A 373 -6.09 16.00 -5.81
CA ASN A 373 -7.25 15.15 -6.08
C ASN A 373 -7.26 13.90 -5.20
N ALA A 374 -6.10 13.25 -5.01
CA ALA A 374 -5.98 12.11 -4.11
C ALA A 374 -6.23 12.49 -2.64
N GLU A 375 -5.77 13.67 -2.22
CA GLU A 375 -6.06 14.22 -0.89
C GLU A 375 -7.55 14.47 -0.70
N ALA A 376 -8.18 15.17 -1.65
CA ALA A 376 -9.62 15.45 -1.63
C ALA A 376 -10.46 14.17 -1.64
N ALA A 377 -10.09 13.18 -2.47
CA ALA A 377 -10.75 11.88 -2.48
C ALA A 377 -10.57 11.13 -1.14
N THR A 378 -9.42 11.27 -0.49
CA THR A 378 -9.19 10.71 0.85
C THR A 378 -10.08 11.39 1.89
N ALA A 379 -10.20 12.72 1.82
CA ALA A 379 -11.06 13.49 2.71
C ALA A 379 -12.54 13.16 2.53
N ASN A 380 -12.96 13.01 1.28
CA ASN A 380 -14.31 12.62 0.91
C ASN A 380 -14.64 11.19 1.32
N CYS A 381 -13.67 10.28 1.22
CA CYS A 381 -13.79 8.90 1.66
C CYS A 381 -13.91 8.84 3.19
N LEU A 382 -12.96 9.40 3.93
CA LEU A 382 -12.88 9.26 5.39
C LEU A 382 -13.79 10.23 6.16
N ASN A 383 -15.05 10.27 5.76
CA ASN A 383 -16.09 11.09 6.37
C ASN A 383 -17.08 10.19 7.13
N PHE A 384 -17.32 10.52 8.40
CA PHE A 384 -18.11 9.70 9.31
C PHE A 384 -19.20 10.50 9.98
N GLU A 385 -20.25 9.81 10.42
CA GLU A 385 -21.27 10.36 11.31
C GLU A 385 -21.41 9.43 12.50
N LEU A 386 -21.24 9.96 13.70
CA LEU A 386 -21.51 9.21 14.93
C LEU A 386 -22.90 9.59 15.44
N GLN A 387 -23.77 8.60 15.59
CA GLN A 387 -25.01 8.74 16.35
C GLN A 387 -24.77 8.27 17.78
N VAL A 388 -25.18 9.08 18.75
CA VAL A 388 -25.10 8.77 20.18
C VAL A 388 -26.48 8.92 20.77
N ASP A 389 -26.96 7.87 21.42
CA ASP A 389 -28.19 7.89 22.22
C ASP A 389 -27.83 7.41 23.63
N SER A 390 -28.09 8.24 24.64
CA SER A 390 -27.71 7.93 26.02
C SER A 390 -28.82 8.26 26.99
N GLN A 391 -29.02 7.40 27.98
CA GLN A 391 -29.96 7.57 29.06
C GLN A 391 -29.23 7.59 30.40
N MET A 392 -29.47 8.64 31.17
CA MET A 392 -29.09 8.73 32.58
C MET A 392 -30.30 8.41 33.46
N VAL A 393 -30.06 7.63 34.51
CA VAL A 393 -30.95 7.49 35.66
C VAL A 393 -30.12 7.79 36.91
N LEU A 394 -30.36 8.94 37.53
CA LEU A 394 -29.82 9.30 38.84
C LEU A 394 -30.86 8.95 39.89
N SER A 395 -30.46 8.23 40.93
CA SER A 395 -31.26 7.95 42.12
C SER A 395 -30.50 8.39 43.36
N THR A 396 -31.12 9.24 44.18
CA THR A 396 -30.49 9.79 45.38
C THR A 396 -31.10 9.16 46.63
N GLY A 397 -30.25 8.64 47.53
CA GLY A 397 -30.61 8.19 48.89
C GLY A 397 -31.84 7.29 49.08
N ALA A 398 -32.21 7.11 50.35
CA ALA A 398 -33.49 6.49 50.77
C ALA A 398 -34.27 7.39 51.73
N ASP A 399 -33.74 8.58 51.99
CA ASP A 399 -34.32 9.55 52.92
C ASP A 399 -35.39 10.40 52.23
N VAL A 400 -35.91 11.33 52.98
CA VAL A 400 -36.93 12.32 52.60
C VAL A 400 -36.56 13.23 51.41
N ASP A 401 -35.28 13.32 51.05
CA ASP A 401 -34.79 14.02 49.85
C ASP A 401 -34.59 13.09 48.65
N ALA A 402 -34.90 11.79 48.81
CA ALA A 402 -34.72 10.81 47.75
C ALA A 402 -35.55 11.19 46.53
N HIS A 403 -34.93 11.14 45.37
CA HIS A 403 -35.59 11.41 44.11
C HIS A 403 -34.89 10.68 42.97
N THR A 404 -35.58 10.62 41.84
CA THR A 404 -35.04 10.06 40.61
C THR A 404 -35.05 11.12 39.52
N VAL A 405 -33.91 11.32 38.87
CA VAL A 405 -33.80 12.11 37.64
C VAL A 405 -33.55 11.17 36.47
N ARG A 406 -34.35 11.29 35.41
CA ARG A 406 -34.14 10.59 34.15
C ARG A 406 -33.92 11.59 33.03
N GLU A 407 -32.80 11.48 32.34
CA GLU A 407 -32.50 12.29 31.17
C GLU A 407 -32.07 11.43 30.00
N ASN A 408 -32.70 11.64 28.85
CA ASN A 408 -32.28 11.03 27.59
C ASN A 408 -31.67 12.11 26.70
N VAL A 409 -30.45 11.87 26.23
CA VAL A 409 -29.75 12.74 25.29
C VAL A 409 -29.50 12.03 23.96
N SER A 410 -29.52 12.80 22.87
CA SER A 410 -29.24 12.30 21.53
C SER A 410 -28.39 13.29 20.72
N ALA A 411 -27.42 12.79 19.98
CA ALA A 411 -26.55 13.57 19.11
C ALA A 411 -26.27 12.86 17.78
N ARG A 412 -26.13 13.66 16.72
CA ARG A 412 -25.49 13.27 15.46
C ARG A 412 -24.26 14.13 15.27
N VAL A 413 -23.09 13.50 15.26
CA VAL A 413 -21.79 14.17 15.29
C VAL A 413 -21.11 13.93 13.95
N PRO A 414 -21.08 14.92 13.05
CA PRO A 414 -20.35 14.81 11.79
C PRO A 414 -18.84 14.88 12.08
N MET A 415 -18.11 13.90 11.58
CA MET A 415 -16.68 13.77 11.77
C MET A 415 -16.02 13.70 10.38
N PRO A 416 -15.77 14.87 9.75
CA PRO A 416 -15.02 14.92 8.51
C PRO A 416 -13.55 14.54 8.74
N PHE A 417 -12.91 14.07 7.68
CA PHE A 417 -11.47 13.84 7.67
C PHE A 417 -10.70 15.13 7.97
N ASN A 418 -9.66 15.02 8.78
CA ASN A 418 -8.72 16.09 9.01
C ASN A 418 -7.30 15.50 9.07
N LEU A 419 -6.41 15.93 8.18
CA LEU A 419 -5.00 15.49 8.11
C LEU A 419 -4.16 15.89 9.34
N GLY A 420 -4.76 16.53 10.35
CA GLY A 420 -4.18 16.70 11.67
C GLY A 420 -3.99 15.35 12.39
N ILE A 421 -3.02 14.57 11.92
CA ILE A 421 -2.60 13.34 12.60
C ILE A 421 -1.92 13.73 13.91
N ALA A 422 -2.67 13.67 15.01
CA ALA A 422 -2.08 13.68 16.34
C ALA A 422 -1.61 12.26 16.66
N PHE A 423 -0.29 12.06 16.69
CA PHE A 423 0.31 10.81 17.18
C PHE A 423 0.36 10.85 18.70
N PHE A 424 -0.35 9.94 19.35
CA PHE A 424 -0.15 9.69 20.79
C PHE A 424 1.02 8.74 20.98
N ALA A 425 1.64 8.77 22.17
CA ALA A 425 2.75 7.88 22.52
C ALA A 425 2.39 6.37 22.41
N SER A 426 1.09 6.06 22.34
CA SER A 426 0.50 4.73 22.12
C SER A 426 0.39 4.30 20.65
N GLY A 427 0.78 5.14 19.68
CA GLY A 427 0.78 4.77 18.26
C GLY A 427 -0.57 4.90 17.54
N GLY A 428 -1.60 5.43 18.21
CA GLY A 428 -2.88 5.78 17.56
C GLY A 428 -2.78 7.05 16.71
N SER A 429 -3.42 7.03 15.54
CA SER A 429 -3.60 8.19 14.64
C SER A 429 -5.09 8.55 14.60
N TYR A 430 -5.44 9.79 14.94
CA TYR A 430 -6.77 10.31 14.61
C TYR A 430 -6.81 10.64 13.13
N VAL A 431 -7.85 10.18 12.46
CA VAL A 431 -8.08 10.40 11.02
C VAL A 431 -9.22 11.39 10.78
N SER A 432 -10.11 11.57 11.76
CA SER A 432 -11.33 12.33 11.59
C SER A 432 -11.72 13.04 12.88
N GLY A 433 -12.34 14.21 12.76
CA GLY A 433 -12.82 14.95 13.92
C GLY A 433 -13.76 16.09 13.58
N THR A 434 -14.54 16.52 14.55
CA THR A 434 -15.49 17.63 14.42
C THR A 434 -14.77 18.97 14.22
N THR A 435 -15.27 19.82 13.32
CA THR A 435 -14.79 21.21 13.14
C THR A 435 -15.35 22.18 14.19
N GLY A 436 -16.33 21.75 14.97
CA GLY A 436 -16.93 22.48 16.09
C GLY A 436 -17.94 21.61 16.86
N PRO A 437 -18.50 22.09 17.98
CA PRO A 437 -19.45 21.30 18.77
C PRO A 437 -20.74 21.01 18.01
N ALA A 438 -21.10 19.73 17.90
CA ALA A 438 -22.41 19.27 17.46
C ALA A 438 -23.42 19.35 18.62
N PRO A 439 -24.73 19.55 18.36
CA PRO A 439 -25.73 19.62 19.42
C PRO A 439 -25.96 18.24 20.06
N LEU A 440 -25.81 18.17 21.38
CA LEU A 440 -26.27 17.09 22.24
C LEU A 440 -27.62 17.50 22.83
N ASN A 441 -28.69 16.97 22.26
CA ASN A 441 -30.05 17.40 22.58
C ASN A 441 -30.58 16.63 23.79
N SER A 442 -31.13 17.33 24.78
CA SER A 442 -31.92 16.71 25.85
C SER A 442 -33.32 16.41 25.30
N VAL A 443 -33.56 15.16 24.93
CA VAL A 443 -34.82 14.69 24.30
C VAL A 443 -35.92 14.47 25.35
N ARG A 444 -35.55 14.05 26.56
CA ARG A 444 -36.47 13.80 27.67
C ARG A 444 -35.79 14.14 28.98
N TYR A 445 -36.45 14.88 29.85
CA TYR A 445 -35.95 15.23 31.17
C TYR A 445 -37.09 15.16 32.19
N GLU A 446 -37.00 14.21 33.11
CA GLU A 446 -38.03 13.89 34.09
C GLU A 446 -37.45 13.79 35.49
N VAL A 447 -38.20 14.31 36.46
CA VAL A 447 -37.81 14.28 37.87
C VAL A 447 -38.98 13.78 38.68
N ALA A 448 -38.73 12.83 39.58
CA ALA A 448 -39.75 12.22 40.42
C ALA A 448 -39.28 12.18 41.87
N TYR A 449 -40.10 12.72 42.77
CA TYR A 449 -39.96 12.58 44.21
C TYR A 449 -41.01 11.60 44.72
N PRO A 450 -40.64 10.54 45.44
CA PRO A 450 -41.59 9.59 46.03
C PRO A 450 -42.30 10.14 47.27
N HIS A 451 -41.77 11.18 47.91
CA HIS A 451 -42.33 11.79 49.11
C HIS A 451 -43.38 12.87 48.81
N VAL A 452 -44.49 12.85 49.54
CA VAL A 452 -45.62 13.79 49.39
C VAL A 452 -45.32 15.25 49.76
N CYS A 453 -44.22 15.52 50.48
CA CYS A 453 -43.80 16.87 50.87
C CYS A 453 -42.80 17.52 49.88
N ALA A 454 -42.65 16.93 48.69
CA ALA A 454 -41.84 17.47 47.60
C ALA A 454 -42.72 17.65 46.36
N SER A 455 -42.63 18.81 45.71
CA SER A 455 -43.29 19.05 44.43
C SER A 455 -42.31 19.62 43.41
N VAL A 456 -42.15 18.95 42.28
CA VAL A 456 -41.41 19.49 41.13
C VAL A 456 -42.27 20.57 40.48
N ASN A 457 -41.81 21.81 40.52
CA ASN A 457 -42.55 22.97 40.01
C ASN A 457 -42.38 23.12 38.50
N SER A 458 -41.16 22.87 38.00
CA SER A 458 -40.81 23.01 36.59
C SER A 458 -39.55 22.24 36.24
N THR A 459 -39.41 21.89 34.98
CA THR A 459 -38.22 21.28 34.38
C THR A 459 -37.76 22.16 33.20
N ALA A 460 -36.46 22.39 33.09
CA ALA A 460 -35.83 23.18 32.05
C ALA A 460 -34.71 22.34 31.39
N PRO A 461 -35.03 21.55 30.34
CA PRO A 461 -34.01 20.83 29.59
C PRO A 461 -33.11 21.81 28.83
N VAL A 462 -31.80 21.58 28.85
CA VAL A 462 -30.81 22.41 28.16
C VAL A 462 -29.88 21.51 27.35
N ASN A 463 -29.77 21.80 26.05
CA ASN A 463 -28.85 21.08 25.16
C ASN A 463 -27.39 21.42 25.50
N ALA A 464 -26.48 20.50 25.22
CA ALA A 464 -25.04 20.72 25.30
C ALA A 464 -24.39 20.67 23.91
N GLY A 465 -23.10 20.97 23.83
CA GLY A 465 -22.26 20.67 22.68
C GLY A 465 -21.51 19.37 22.88
N VAL A 466 -21.21 18.67 21.80
CA VAL A 466 -20.34 17.49 21.80
C VAL A 466 -19.37 17.58 20.63
N MET A 467 -18.11 17.28 20.89
CA MET A 467 -17.07 17.18 19.87
C MET A 467 -16.60 15.72 19.80
N GLY A 468 -16.05 15.32 18.66
CA GLY A 468 -15.63 13.95 18.42
C GLY A 468 -14.29 13.90 17.69
N MET A 469 -13.43 12.97 18.11
CA MET A 469 -12.19 12.61 17.42
C MET A 469 -12.18 11.08 17.24
N LEU A 470 -11.97 10.63 16.01
CA LEU A 470 -12.05 9.23 15.61
C LEU A 470 -10.72 8.77 15.00
N GLY A 471 -10.21 7.65 15.50
CA GLY A 471 -9.11 6.87 14.93
C GLY A 471 -9.56 5.44 14.67
N PHE A 472 -8.79 4.70 13.87
CA PHE A 472 -8.99 3.25 13.71
C PHE A 472 -7.66 2.54 13.51
N THR A 473 -7.60 1.28 13.92
CA THR A 473 -6.49 0.38 13.61
C THR A 473 -6.92 -0.59 12.53
N ALA A 474 -6.10 -0.73 11.49
CA ALA A 474 -6.29 -1.78 10.50
C ALA A 474 -5.67 -3.08 11.00
N LYS A 475 -6.37 -4.20 10.83
CA LYS A 475 -5.79 -5.53 11.00
C LYS A 475 -4.74 -5.73 9.91
N SER A 476 -3.55 -6.20 10.28
CA SER A 476 -2.55 -6.61 9.29
C SER A 476 -3.08 -7.80 8.49
N GLY A 477 -3.63 -7.54 7.30
CA GLY A 477 -3.83 -8.55 6.28
C GLY A 477 -2.52 -8.77 5.53
N GLY A 478 -2.26 -9.99 5.06
CA GLY A 478 -1.28 -10.17 3.99
C GLY A 478 -1.65 -9.28 2.79
N VAL A 479 -0.71 -8.98 1.90
CA VAL A 479 -0.90 -8.06 0.75
C VAL A 479 -2.13 -8.39 -0.12
N ALA A 480 -2.57 -9.64 -0.10
CA ALA A 480 -3.74 -10.16 -0.83
C ALA A 480 -5.06 -10.13 -0.03
N GLN A 481 -5.02 -9.87 1.28
CA GLN A 481 -6.21 -9.80 2.13
C GLN A 481 -6.67 -8.36 2.25
N ARG A 482 -7.98 -8.11 2.12
CA ARG A 482 -8.58 -6.81 2.44
C ARG A 482 -8.22 -6.49 3.88
N ALA A 483 -7.46 -5.41 4.12
CA ALA A 483 -7.18 -4.95 5.47
C ALA A 483 -8.52 -4.56 6.12
N GLU A 484 -8.96 -5.33 7.12
CA GLU A 484 -10.19 -5.06 7.86
C GLU A 484 -9.91 -4.06 8.99
N VAL A 485 -10.92 -3.29 9.38
CA VAL A 485 -10.82 -2.49 10.60
C VAL A 485 -10.79 -3.44 11.79
N GLN A 486 -9.74 -3.37 12.60
CA GLN A 486 -9.63 -4.14 13.84
C GLN A 486 -10.47 -3.51 14.95
N ASP A 487 -10.34 -2.19 15.13
CA ASP A 487 -11.07 -1.44 16.14
C ASP A 487 -11.11 0.06 15.79
N PHE A 488 -12.04 0.78 16.42
CA PHE A 488 -12.12 2.23 16.40
C PHE A 488 -11.75 2.80 17.78
N TYR A 489 -11.16 4.00 17.78
CA TYR A 489 -10.87 4.75 19.00
C TYR A 489 -11.59 6.09 18.92
N LEU A 490 -12.55 6.31 19.81
CA LEU A 490 -13.36 7.52 19.84
C LEU A 490 -13.12 8.31 21.13
N THR A 491 -12.79 9.59 20.99
CA THR A 491 -12.77 10.55 22.09
C THR A 491 -13.91 11.56 21.90
N LEU A 492 -14.79 11.71 22.89
CA LEU A 492 -16.04 12.45 22.75
C LEU A 492 -16.22 13.55 23.83
N PRO A 493 -15.46 14.67 23.77
CA PRO A 493 -15.58 15.72 24.75
C PRO A 493 -16.94 16.44 24.69
N VAL A 494 -17.55 16.65 25.85
CA VAL A 494 -18.83 17.36 26.00
C VAL A 494 -18.57 18.78 26.48
N VAL A 495 -19.20 19.74 25.80
CA VAL A 495 -19.11 21.18 26.08
C VAL A 495 -20.45 21.62 26.69
N PRO A 496 -20.52 21.88 28.01
CA PRO A 496 -21.76 22.30 28.65
C PRO A 496 -22.22 23.68 28.14
N ASN A 497 -23.53 23.85 27.99
CA ASN A 497 -24.14 25.18 27.84
C ASN A 497 -24.70 25.63 29.20
N GLY A 498 -24.01 26.55 29.86
CA GLY A 498 -24.35 26.95 31.23
C GLY A 498 -24.16 25.79 32.22
N PHE A 499 -25.13 25.57 33.11
CA PHE A 499 -25.11 24.47 34.08
C PHE A 499 -25.82 23.19 33.59
N GLY A 500 -26.28 23.16 32.34
CA GLY A 500 -27.07 22.05 31.77
C GLY A 500 -28.54 22.08 32.18
N SER A 501 -29.26 20.97 31.95
CA SER A 501 -30.66 20.82 32.34
C SER A 501 -30.85 21.03 33.85
N SER A 502 -31.99 21.58 34.25
CA SER A 502 -32.29 21.84 35.65
C SER A 502 -33.78 21.72 35.95
N TYR A 503 -34.13 21.55 37.22
CA TYR A 503 -35.52 21.59 37.68
C TYR A 503 -35.67 22.44 38.92
N SER A 504 -36.87 22.99 39.11
CA SER A 504 -37.25 23.66 40.35
C SER A 504 -38.09 22.72 41.20
N VAL A 505 -37.74 22.60 42.48
CA VAL A 505 -38.47 21.79 43.46
C VAL A 505 -38.79 22.63 44.69
N THR A 506 -39.99 22.42 45.23
CA THR A 506 -40.37 22.93 46.55
C THR A 506 -40.34 21.78 47.55
N LEU A 507 -39.56 21.94 48.61
CA LEU A 507 -39.43 20.98 49.71
C LEU A 507 -39.98 21.60 51.00
N SER A 508 -40.79 20.86 51.75
CA SER A 508 -41.38 21.31 53.02
C SER A 508 -40.87 20.50 54.24
N SER A 509 -40.85 21.12 55.42
CA SER A 509 -40.38 20.60 56.73
C SER A 509 -41.41 20.90 57.85
N PRO A 510 -41.70 20.01 58.82
CA PRO A 510 -40.95 18.82 59.17
C PRO A 510 -41.24 17.68 58.21
N ARG A 511 -40.20 16.90 57.94
CA ARG A 511 -40.26 15.77 57.01
C ARG A 511 -40.85 14.54 57.71
N ALA A 512 -41.97 14.74 58.42
CA ALA A 512 -42.77 13.74 59.11
C ALA A 512 -44.12 13.60 58.40
N PRO A 513 -44.77 12.43 58.44
CA PRO A 513 -46.04 12.18 57.75
C PRO A 513 -47.22 13.05 58.23
N SER A 514 -47.03 13.89 59.26
CA SER A 514 -48.09 14.67 59.93
C SER A 514 -48.18 16.15 59.54
N GLY A 515 -47.37 16.64 58.59
CA GLY A 515 -47.53 18.02 58.08
C GLY A 515 -46.30 18.54 57.32
N CYS A 516 -46.53 19.10 56.13
CA CYS A 516 -45.50 19.70 55.29
C CYS A 516 -45.49 21.23 55.53
N ASP A 517 -44.80 21.73 56.55
CA ASP A 517 -44.71 23.17 56.84
C ASP A 517 -43.48 23.83 56.17
N GLN A 518 -43.38 25.17 56.15
CA GLN A 518 -42.20 25.93 55.67
C GLN A 518 -41.60 25.48 54.31
N PRO A 519 -42.30 25.71 53.18
CA PRO A 519 -41.78 25.37 51.86
C PRO A 519 -40.54 26.21 51.51
N ALA A 520 -39.48 25.55 51.06
CA ALA A 520 -38.32 26.18 50.44
C ALA A 520 -38.22 25.72 48.97
N THR A 521 -38.10 26.66 48.05
CA THR A 521 -37.91 26.36 46.63
C THR A 521 -36.43 26.47 46.26
N ALA A 522 -35.91 25.44 45.60
CA ALA A 522 -34.56 25.42 45.04
C ALA A 522 -34.59 25.07 43.55
N THR A 523 -33.56 25.46 42.82
CA THR A 523 -33.31 25.03 41.44
C THR A 523 -32.05 24.18 41.43
N LEU A 524 -32.16 22.93 40.98
CA LEU A 524 -31.09 21.94 41.02
C LEU A 524 -30.63 21.58 39.59
N PRO A 525 -29.32 21.69 39.29
CA PRO A 525 -28.76 21.39 37.97
C PRO A 525 -28.35 19.91 37.85
N GLU A 526 -29.27 18.99 38.16
CA GLU A 526 -29.01 17.55 38.08
C GLU A 526 -29.32 17.05 36.66
N ASN A 527 -28.28 16.85 35.87
CA ASN A 527 -28.40 16.52 34.45
C ASN A 527 -27.30 15.59 33.95
N TRP A 528 -27.47 15.13 32.72
CA TRP A 528 -26.60 14.20 32.03
C TRP A 528 -25.16 14.71 31.97
N VAL A 529 -24.94 16.00 31.71
CA VAL A 529 -23.57 16.54 31.58
C VAL A 529 -22.84 16.55 32.92
N ASN A 530 -23.52 16.88 34.02
CA ASN A 530 -22.90 16.96 35.33
C ASN A 530 -22.73 15.58 36.01
N TYR A 531 -23.67 14.67 35.81
CA TYR A 531 -23.71 13.38 36.53
C TYR A 531 -23.41 12.17 35.65
N ALA A 532 -23.98 12.13 34.44
CA ALA A 532 -23.77 10.99 33.55
C ALA A 532 -22.38 11.03 32.91
N TYR A 533 -21.94 12.16 32.37
CA TYR A 533 -20.70 12.24 31.60
C TYR A 533 -19.43 11.80 32.38
N PRO A 534 -19.21 12.20 33.66
CA PRO A 534 -18.09 11.66 34.44
C PRO A 534 -18.19 10.15 34.67
N THR A 535 -19.39 9.66 35.00
CA THR A 535 -19.69 8.22 35.19
C THR A 535 -19.52 7.43 33.88
N TRP A 536 -19.79 8.08 32.76
CA TRP A 536 -19.71 7.53 31.41
C TRP A 536 -18.26 7.37 30.94
N LEU A 537 -17.38 8.33 31.27
CA LEU A 537 -15.96 8.30 30.91
C LEU A 537 -15.12 7.32 31.74
N ASN A 538 -15.49 7.09 32.99
CA ASN A 538 -14.67 6.36 33.97
C ASN A 538 -14.14 4.99 33.47
N PRO A 539 -14.92 4.14 32.80
CA PRO A 539 -14.43 2.84 32.31
C PRO A 539 -13.41 2.94 31.18
N PHE A 540 -13.31 4.10 30.52
CA PHE A 540 -12.46 4.31 29.33
C PHE A 540 -11.22 5.13 29.64
N ALA A 541 -10.93 5.37 30.92
CA ALA A 541 -9.69 6.01 31.33
C ALA A 541 -8.51 5.07 31.06
N ASP A 542 -7.85 5.26 29.92
CA ASP A 542 -6.65 4.52 29.55
C ASP A 542 -5.39 5.41 29.74
N PRO A 543 -4.36 4.94 30.46
CA PRO A 543 -3.15 5.73 30.72
C PRO A 543 -2.31 6.01 29.46
N THR A 544 -2.56 5.31 28.36
CA THR A 544 -1.81 5.39 27.09
C THR A 544 -2.59 6.09 25.98
N LEU A 545 -3.91 5.97 25.93
CA LEU A 545 -4.79 6.55 24.91
C LEU A 545 -5.61 7.74 25.43
N GLY A 546 -5.58 8.01 26.73
CA GLY A 546 -6.46 8.99 27.37
C GLY A 546 -7.88 8.44 27.50
N MET A 547 -8.88 9.32 27.41
CA MET A 547 -10.30 8.95 27.47
C MET A 547 -10.79 8.51 26.09
N ALA A 548 -10.43 7.29 25.68
CA ALA A 548 -10.76 6.75 24.37
C ALA A 548 -11.66 5.52 24.48
N ILE A 549 -12.77 5.52 23.73
CA ILE A 549 -13.71 4.41 23.65
C ILE A 549 -13.22 3.46 22.54
N GLY A 550 -12.74 2.30 22.95
CA GLY A 550 -12.37 1.17 22.08
C GLY A 550 -13.35 0.00 22.18
N ASP A 551 -12.92 -1.16 21.72
CA ASP A 551 -13.65 -2.44 21.70
C ASP A 551 -15.01 -2.33 21.00
N TRP A 552 -15.02 -1.75 19.81
CA TRP A 552 -16.23 -1.61 19.01
C TRP A 552 -16.61 -2.93 18.35
N ARG A 553 -17.92 -3.19 18.22
CA ARG A 553 -18.41 -4.26 17.35
C ARG A 553 -18.37 -3.77 15.91
N ILE A 554 -17.37 -4.23 15.16
CA ILE A 554 -17.23 -3.96 13.73
C ILE A 554 -18.32 -4.69 12.95
N VAL A 555 -19.06 -3.94 12.12
CA VAL A 555 -20.16 -4.46 11.29
C VAL A 555 -19.75 -4.43 9.82
N GLY A 556 -19.26 -3.28 9.34
CA GLY A 556 -18.90 -3.05 7.93
C GLY A 556 -20.08 -2.55 7.08
N GLY A 557 -19.77 -1.89 5.96
CA GLY A 557 -20.78 -1.22 5.13
C GLY A 557 -21.02 0.23 5.57
N ASP A 558 -22.24 0.72 5.41
CA ASP A 558 -22.62 2.07 5.79
C ASP A 558 -22.66 2.26 7.32
N VAL A 559 -23.05 1.22 8.06
CA VAL A 559 -22.85 1.10 9.50
C VAL A 559 -21.51 0.42 9.75
N MET A 560 -20.47 1.19 10.06
CA MET A 560 -19.12 0.64 10.25
C MET A 560 -19.00 -0.12 11.55
N ALA A 561 -19.53 0.45 12.64
CA ALA A 561 -19.36 -0.10 13.97
C ALA A 561 -20.49 0.32 14.90
N THR A 562 -20.67 -0.50 15.95
CA THR A 562 -21.65 -0.26 17.01
C THR A 562 -21.00 -0.46 18.37
N LYS A 563 -21.42 0.33 19.36
CA LYS A 563 -20.99 0.20 20.75
C LYS A 563 -22.19 0.40 21.66
N GLU A 564 -22.37 -0.54 22.59
CA GLU A 564 -23.39 -0.46 23.62
C GLU A 564 -22.74 -0.75 24.96
N PHE A 565 -23.04 0.06 25.97
CA PHE A 565 -22.52 -0.15 27.31
C PHE A 565 -23.39 0.56 28.35
N THR A 566 -23.30 0.05 29.58
CA THR A 566 -23.92 0.66 30.75
C THR A 566 -22.84 0.88 31.82
N THR A 567 -22.73 2.11 32.31
CA THR A 567 -21.86 2.46 33.43
C THR A 567 -22.70 2.76 34.67
N ARG A 568 -22.09 2.58 35.84
CA ARG A 568 -22.71 2.92 37.13
C ARG A 568 -21.70 3.65 38.02
N SER A 569 -22.18 4.57 38.85
CA SER A 569 -21.36 5.14 39.93
C SER A 569 -20.98 4.04 40.93
N GLU A 570 -19.97 4.31 41.77
CA GLU A 570 -19.52 3.33 42.75
C GLU A 570 -20.62 2.98 43.76
N ALA A 571 -20.66 1.71 44.20
CA ALA A 571 -21.74 1.18 45.04
C ALA A 571 -21.95 1.88 46.40
N ASN A 572 -21.02 2.75 46.82
CA ASN A 572 -21.06 3.48 48.09
C ASN A 572 -21.23 5.01 47.90
N ALA A 573 -21.47 5.48 46.67
CA ALA A 573 -21.77 6.88 46.45
C ALA A 573 -23.12 7.25 47.09
N THR A 574 -23.26 8.48 47.59
CA THR A 574 -24.54 9.03 48.06
C THR A 574 -25.58 9.15 46.94
N GLU A 575 -25.14 8.98 45.69
CA GLU A 575 -25.90 9.11 44.46
C GLU A 575 -25.61 7.90 43.55
N ASP A 576 -26.65 7.14 43.22
CA ASP A 576 -26.57 6.02 42.26
C ASP A 576 -26.91 6.53 40.87
N VAL A 577 -25.89 6.67 40.02
CA VAL A 577 -26.01 7.11 38.63
C VAL A 577 -25.80 5.91 37.74
N THR A 578 -26.83 5.52 37.00
CA THR A 578 -26.73 4.54 35.92
C THR A 578 -26.83 5.25 34.57
N VAL A 579 -25.85 5.01 33.69
CA VAL A 579 -25.83 5.56 32.33
C VAL A 579 -25.82 4.43 31.34
N SER A 580 -26.82 4.35 30.45
CA SER A 580 -26.84 3.39 29.35
C SER A 580 -26.70 4.11 28.03
N THR A 581 -25.74 3.71 27.21
CA THR A 581 -25.40 4.40 25.96
C THR A 581 -25.33 3.43 24.80
N GLN A 582 -25.92 3.83 23.68
CA GLN A 582 -25.79 3.20 22.38
C GLN A 582 -25.14 4.17 21.40
N MET A 583 -24.18 3.67 20.64
CA MET A 583 -23.46 4.41 19.63
C MET A 583 -23.45 3.64 18.32
N VAL A 584 -23.69 4.37 17.23
CA VAL A 584 -23.64 3.83 15.87
C VAL A 584 -22.74 4.73 15.04
N LEU A 585 -21.67 4.15 14.50
CA LEU A 585 -20.73 4.84 13.64
C LEU A 585 -21.09 4.55 12.18
N PHE A 586 -21.44 5.59 11.44
CA PHE A 586 -21.73 5.52 10.02
C PHE A 586 -20.54 6.00 9.19
N HIS A 587 -20.27 5.32 8.09
CA HIS A 587 -19.40 5.81 7.02
C HIS A 587 -20.26 6.54 5.98
N LYS A 588 -19.96 7.83 5.78
CA LYS A 588 -20.72 8.76 4.93
C LYS A 588 -19.79 9.39 3.89
N PRO A 589 -19.30 8.59 2.92
CA PRO A 589 -18.44 9.12 1.87
C PRO A 589 -19.18 10.23 1.10
N ALA A 590 -18.47 11.29 0.72
CA ALA A 590 -19.06 12.33 -0.11
C ALA A 590 -19.43 11.78 -1.51
N PRO A 591 -20.41 12.36 -2.21
CA PRO A 591 -20.77 11.92 -3.56
C PRO A 591 -19.64 12.10 -4.58
#